data_AF-A0AAE7I5D5-F1
#
_entry.id   AF-A0AAE7I5D5-F1
#
_cell.length_a   1.000
_cell.length_b   1.000
_cell.length_c   1.000
_cell.angle_alpha   90.00
_cell.angle_beta   90.00
_cell.angle_gamma   90.00
#
_symmetry.space_group_name_H-M   'P 1'
#
loop_
_entity.id
_entity.type
_entity.pdbx_description
1 polymer ?
#
loop_
_entity_poly.entity_id
_entity_poly.type
_entity_poly.pdbx_seq_one_letter_code
_entity_poly.pdbx_strand_id
1 'polypeptide(L)'
;MVTARNCTETRFNQLWDALHEKSSAENESLFQQELHRCRSKRQRSKLAGRFAGAWQTLFDAFCEGRVFCSLLDSVIHQESISEWQVEELISFTSAQMSTLYKG
;
A
#
# COMPACT_ATOMS: atom_id res chain seq x y z
N MET A 1 -0.02 -20.15 -2.68
CA MET A 1 0.54 -18.84 -2.28
C MET A 1 -0.42 -18.17 -1.30
N VAL A 2 0.10 -17.43 -0.32
CA VAL A 2 -0.71 -16.86 0.79
C VAL A 2 -0.95 -15.37 0.53
N THR A 3 -2.21 -14.94 0.60
CA THR A 3 -2.66 -13.54 0.51
C THR A 3 -3.48 -13.19 1.75
N ALA A 4 -3.93 -11.94 1.86
CA ALA A 4 -4.88 -11.53 2.90
C ALA A 4 -6.11 -12.46 3.03
N ARG A 5 -6.57 -13.05 1.92
CA ARG A 5 -7.80 -13.86 1.88
C ARG A 5 -7.67 -15.22 2.54
N ASN A 6 -6.44 -15.74 2.69
CA ASN A 6 -6.20 -17.10 3.19
C ASN A 6 -5.05 -17.21 4.19
N CYS A 7 -4.46 -16.08 4.61
CA CYS A 7 -3.52 -16.05 5.72
C CYS A 7 -4.23 -16.23 7.07
N THR A 8 -3.48 -16.58 8.10
CA THR A 8 -4.01 -16.63 9.47
C THR A 8 -4.34 -15.22 9.95
N GLU A 9 -5.31 -15.08 10.86
CA GLU A 9 -5.71 -13.79 11.43
C GLU A 9 -4.53 -13.06 12.09
N THR A 10 -3.69 -13.78 12.84
CA THR A 10 -2.45 -13.22 13.41
C THR A 10 -1.55 -12.62 12.33
N ARG A 11 -1.40 -13.32 11.20
CA ARG A 11 -0.55 -12.84 10.11
C ARG A 11 -1.18 -11.66 9.39
N PHE A 12 -2.49 -11.69 9.18
CA PHE A 12 -3.24 -10.57 8.61
C PHE A 12 -3.02 -9.32 9.45
N ASN A 13 -3.27 -9.40 10.76
CA ASN A 13 -3.16 -8.25 11.66
C ASN A 13 -1.73 -7.68 11.70
N GLN A 14 -0.70 -8.54 11.75
CA GLN A 14 0.70 -8.09 11.70
C GLN A 14 1.02 -7.27 10.44
N LEU A 15 0.61 -7.76 9.27
CA LEU A 15 0.85 -7.06 8.00
C LEU A 15 -0.02 -5.82 7.87
N TRP A 16 -1.27 -5.90 8.34
CA TRP A 16 -2.21 -4.78 8.36
C TRP A 16 -1.66 -3.64 9.20
N ASP A 17 -1.21 -3.90 10.44
CA ASP A 17 -0.69 -2.88 11.35
C ASP A 17 0.53 -2.18 10.73
N ALA A 18 1.48 -2.96 10.20
CA ALA A 18 2.69 -2.43 9.60
C ALA A 18 2.43 -1.61 8.32
N LEU A 19 1.53 -2.08 7.45
CA LEU A 19 1.17 -1.36 6.22
C LEU A 19 0.37 -0.10 6.53
N HIS A 20 -0.56 -0.16 7.49
CA HIS A 20 -1.36 0.97 7.92
C HIS A 20 -0.50 2.08 8.54
N GLU A 21 0.47 1.73 9.38
CA GLU A 21 1.42 2.69 9.96
C GLU A 21 2.19 3.43 8.86
N LYS A 22 2.72 2.68 7.89
CA LYS A 22 3.49 3.25 6.77
C LYS A 22 2.65 4.11 5.85
N SER A 23 1.47 3.63 5.45
CA SER A 23 0.59 4.40 4.58
C SER A 23 0.12 5.68 5.25
N SER A 24 -0.20 5.62 6.55
CA SER A 24 -0.58 6.80 7.33
C SER A 24 0.56 7.81 7.42
N ALA A 25 1.78 7.36 7.72
CA ALA A 25 2.95 8.24 7.80
C ALA A 25 3.29 8.91 6.46
N GLU A 26 3.25 8.15 5.36
CA GLU A 26 3.50 8.67 4.01
C GLU A 26 2.42 9.68 3.59
N ASN A 27 1.15 9.33 3.76
CA ASN A 27 0.03 10.20 3.40
C ASN A 27 0.05 11.51 4.19
N GLU A 28 0.38 11.46 5.49
CA GLU A 28 0.55 12.66 6.31
C GLU A 28 1.72 13.51 5.83
N SER A 29 2.87 12.89 5.51
CA SER A 29 4.03 13.61 4.96
C SER A 29 3.69 14.32 3.65
N LEU A 30 3.02 13.64 2.71
CA LEU A 30 2.57 14.22 1.45
C LEU A 30 1.57 15.35 1.68
N PHE A 31 0.62 15.17 2.61
CA PHE A 31 -0.33 16.20 2.99
C PHE A 31 0.37 17.43 3.53
N GLN A 32 1.34 17.29 4.45
CA GLN A 32 2.08 18.40 5.02
C GLN A 32 2.90 19.15 3.96
N GLN A 33 3.57 18.43 3.05
CA GLN A 33 4.34 19.03 1.95
C GLN A 33 3.46 19.95 1.07
N GLU A 34 2.26 19.51 0.71
CA GLU A 34 1.32 20.33 -0.06
C GLU A 34 0.65 21.41 0.79
N LEU A 35 0.42 21.15 2.07
CA LEU A 35 -0.13 22.13 3.00
C LEU A 35 0.80 23.34 3.12
N HIS A 36 2.11 23.13 3.17
CA HIS A 36 3.12 24.20 3.16
C HIS A 36 3.08 25.06 1.89
N ARG A 37 2.64 24.50 0.75
CA ARG A 37 2.48 25.23 -0.52
C ARG A 37 1.17 26.02 -0.58
N CYS A 38 0.19 25.70 0.27
CA CYS A 38 -1.11 26.35 0.27
C CYS A 38 -1.08 27.74 0.94
N ARG A 39 -1.53 28.77 0.21
CA ARG A 39 -1.58 30.17 0.68
C ARG A 39 -2.98 30.65 1.06
N SER A 40 -4.02 29.83 0.86
CA SER A 40 -5.41 30.22 1.11
C SER A 40 -6.25 29.07 1.68
N LYS A 41 -7.32 29.43 2.41
CA LYS A 41 -8.31 28.48 2.94
C LYS A 41 -8.92 27.61 1.83
N ARG A 42 -9.16 28.18 0.64
CA ARG A 42 -9.69 27.46 -0.53
C ARG A 42 -8.72 26.41 -1.06
N GLN A 43 -7.41 26.68 -1.05
CA GLN A 43 -6.41 25.68 -1.44
C GLN A 43 -6.32 24.54 -0.41
N ARG A 44 -6.31 24.87 0.89
CA ARG A 44 -6.30 23.87 1.98
C ARG A 44 -7.53 22.95 1.93
N SER A 45 -8.71 23.51 1.69
CA SER A 45 -9.95 22.71 1.59
C SER A 45 -9.94 21.71 0.43
N LYS A 46 -9.13 21.94 -0.61
CA LYS A 46 -9.01 21.01 -1.74
C LYS A 46 -8.05 19.85 -1.47
N LEU A 47 -7.24 19.94 -0.40
CA LEU A 47 -6.26 18.91 -0.05
C LEU A 47 -6.90 17.69 0.65
N ALA A 48 -8.09 17.83 1.20
CA ALA A 48 -8.79 16.73 1.89
C ALA A 48 -8.97 15.52 0.96
N GLY A 49 -8.53 14.34 1.42
CA GLY A 49 -8.71 13.06 0.73
C GLY A 49 -7.89 12.88 -0.55
N ARG A 50 -6.84 13.68 -0.78
CA ARG A 50 -6.05 13.63 -2.03
C ARG A 50 -4.72 12.88 -1.96
N PHE A 51 -4.31 12.44 -0.78
CA PHE A 51 -2.98 11.87 -0.59
C PHE A 51 -3.08 10.38 -0.38
N ALA A 52 -2.69 9.65 -1.42
CA ALA A 52 -2.46 8.21 -1.40
C ALA A 52 -1.08 7.98 -2.01
N GLY A 53 -0.11 7.68 -1.15
CA GLY A 53 1.24 7.35 -1.58
C GLY A 53 1.37 5.88 -2.01
N ALA A 54 2.60 5.48 -2.32
CA ALA A 54 2.89 4.12 -2.76
C ALA A 54 2.53 3.07 -1.69
N TRP A 55 2.77 3.38 -0.41
CA TRP A 55 2.38 2.51 0.70
C TRP A 55 0.86 2.35 0.82
N GLN A 56 0.08 3.40 0.54
CA GLN A 56 -1.39 3.29 0.52
C GLN A 56 -1.84 2.35 -0.61
N THR A 57 -1.27 2.50 -1.80
CA THR A 57 -1.58 1.62 -2.94
C THR A 57 -1.24 0.16 -2.63
N LEU A 58 -0.10 -0.09 -1.99
CA LEU A 58 0.30 -1.44 -1.58
C LEU A 58 -0.62 -2.01 -0.49
N PHE A 59 -1.03 -1.16 0.46
CA PHE A 59 -1.94 -1.55 1.54
C PHE A 59 -3.32 -1.94 1.01
N ASP A 60 -3.89 -1.14 0.11
CA ASP A 60 -5.17 -1.44 -0.54
C ASP A 60 -5.08 -2.76 -1.33
N ALA A 61 -4.00 -2.95 -2.08
CA ALA A 61 -3.77 -4.17 -2.84
C ALA A 61 -3.60 -5.41 -1.93
N PHE A 62 -2.95 -5.28 -0.77
CA PHE A 62 -2.89 -6.34 0.23
C PHE A 62 -4.29 -6.69 0.74
N CYS A 63 -5.08 -5.70 1.19
CA CYS A 63 -6.43 -5.89 1.71
C CYS A 63 -7.36 -6.59 0.70
N GLU A 64 -7.20 -6.28 -0.59
CA GLU A 64 -7.96 -6.93 -1.66
C GLU A 64 -7.45 -8.34 -2.03
N GLY A 65 -6.34 -8.79 -1.43
CA GLY A 65 -5.70 -10.06 -1.71
C GLY A 65 -4.94 -10.09 -3.04
N ARG A 66 -4.53 -8.93 -3.56
CA ARG A 66 -3.78 -8.76 -4.81
C ARG A 66 -2.26 -8.78 -4.64
N VAL A 67 -1.77 -9.02 -3.42
CA VAL A 67 -0.35 -9.16 -3.12
C VAL A 67 -0.13 -10.36 -2.19
N PHE A 68 0.91 -11.15 -2.47
CA PHE A 68 1.31 -12.25 -1.59
C PHE A 68 1.97 -11.76 -0.30
N CYS A 69 1.66 -12.39 0.83
CA CYS A 69 2.27 -12.06 2.12
C CYS A 69 3.81 -12.15 2.08
N SER A 70 4.38 -13.13 1.38
CA SER A 70 5.83 -13.30 1.26
C SER A 70 6.53 -12.17 0.51
N LEU A 71 5.82 -11.48 -0.39
CA LEU A 71 6.35 -10.31 -1.09
C LEU A 71 6.29 -9.06 -0.21
N LEU A 72 5.29 -8.98 0.66
CA LEU A 72 5.23 -7.89 1.65
C LEU A 72 6.38 -8.02 2.66
N ASP A 73 6.71 -9.24 3.08
CA ASP A 73 7.83 -9.51 3.99
C ASP A 73 9.17 -8.97 3.50
N SER A 74 9.42 -8.99 2.19
CA SER A 74 10.68 -8.49 1.62
C SER A 74 10.76 -6.97 1.58
N VAL A 75 9.62 -6.27 1.63
CA VAL A 75 9.57 -4.81 1.51
C VAL A 75 9.15 -4.09 2.78
N ILE A 76 8.51 -4.77 3.75
CA ILE A 76 7.93 -4.14 4.94
C ILE A 76 8.98 -3.48 5.86
N HIS A 77 10.25 -3.84 5.74
CA HIS A 77 11.34 -3.21 6.49
C HIS A 77 11.87 -1.94 5.82
N GLN A 78 11.46 -1.63 4.60
CA GLN A 78 11.90 -0.43 3.88
C GLN A 78 11.20 0.81 4.45
N GLU A 79 11.94 1.92 4.55
CA GLU A 79 11.38 3.21 4.99
C GLU A 79 10.48 3.82 3.91
N SER A 80 10.87 3.68 2.65
CA SER A 80 10.14 4.17 1.49
C SER A 80 10.00 3.07 0.44
N ILE A 81 8.93 3.12 -0.34
CA ILE A 81 8.74 2.27 -1.51
C ILE A 81 8.33 3.14 -2.70
N SER A 82 8.83 2.81 -3.88
CA SER A 82 8.45 3.51 -5.12
C SER A 82 7.16 2.96 -5.71
N GLU A 83 6.43 3.79 -6.46
CA GLU A 83 5.23 3.36 -7.21
C GLU A 83 5.54 2.18 -8.15
N TRP A 84 6.68 2.23 -8.84
CA TRP A 84 7.11 1.16 -9.74
C TRP A 84 7.30 -0.18 -9.03
N GLN A 85 7.93 -0.17 -7.84
CA GLN A 85 8.06 -1.39 -7.04
C GLN A 85 6.69 -1.93 -6.61
N VAL A 86 5.76 -1.06 -6.22
CA VAL A 86 4.39 -1.48 -5.86
C VAL A 86 3.68 -2.13 -7.05
N GLU A 87 3.76 -1.51 -8.23
CA GLU A 87 3.20 -2.06 -9.48
C GLU A 87 3.81 -3.42 -9.83
N GLU A 88 5.11 -3.60 -9.64
CA GLU A 88 5.80 -4.87 -9.89
C GLU A 88 5.28 -5.98 -8.98
N LEU A 89 5.13 -5.72 -7.67
CA LEU A 89 4.61 -6.71 -6.70
C LEU A 89 3.17 -7.15 -7.03
N ILE A 90 2.32 -6.19 -7.40
CA ILE A 90 0.91 -6.44 -7.78
C ILE A 90 0.85 -7.21 -9.12
N SER A 91 1.64 -6.80 -10.10
CA SER A 91 1.69 -7.43 -11.43
C SER A 91 2.20 -8.86 -11.35
N PHE A 92 3.27 -9.09 -10.57
CA PHE A 92 3.80 -10.41 -10.32
C PHE A 92 2.75 -11.32 -9.67
N THR A 93 2.07 -10.84 -8.63
CA THR A 93 1.00 -11.61 -7.96
C THR A 93 -0.11 -11.97 -8.93
N SER A 94 -0.56 -11.01 -9.74
CA SER A 94 -1.62 -11.21 -10.74
C SER A 94 -1.22 -12.23 -11.81
N ALA A 95 0.04 -12.20 -12.28
CA ALA A 95 0.58 -13.16 -13.23
C ALA A 95 0.61 -14.59 -12.65
N GLN A 96 1.07 -14.74 -11.40
CA GLN A 96 1.12 -16.04 -10.72
C GLN A 96 -0.28 -16.61 -10.42
N MET A 97 -1.25 -15.77 -10.06
CA MET A 97 -2.62 -16.26 -9.91
C MET A 97 -3.20 -16.70 -11.26
N SER A 98 -2.92 -15.95 -12.33
CA SER A 98 -3.42 -16.28 -13.68
C SER A 98 -2.88 -17.60 -14.23
N THR A 99 -1.65 -17.99 -13.88
CA THR A 99 -1.08 -19.30 -14.27
C THR A 99 -1.70 -20.45 -13.49
N LEU A 100 -2.04 -20.24 -12.21
CA LEU A 100 -2.63 -21.27 -11.35
C LEU A 100 -4.08 -21.62 -11.73
N TYR A 101 -4.86 -20.68 -12.28
CA TYR A 101 -6.26 -20.93 -12.68
C TYR A 101 -6.44 -21.34 -14.16
N LYS A 102 -5.35 -21.50 -14.92
CA LYS A 102 -5.37 -21.92 -16.33
C LYS A 102 -4.95 -23.39 -16.56
N GLY A 103 -4.71 -24.15 -15.50
CA GLY A 103 -4.50 -25.61 -15.53
C GLY A 103 -5.68 -26.36 -14.94
#